data_AF-K1TDA7-F1
#
_entry.id   AF-K1TDA7-F1
#
_cell.length_a   1.000
_cell.length_b   1.000
_cell.length_c   1.000
_cell.angle_alpha   90.00
_cell.angle_beta   90.00
_cell.angle_gamma   90.00
#
_symmetry.space_group_name_H-M   'P 1'
#
loop_
_entity.id
_entity.type
_entity.pdbx_description
1 polymer ?
#
loop_
_entity_poly.entity_id
_entity_poly.type
_entity_poly.pdbx_seq_one_letter_code
_entity_poly.pdbx_strand_id
1 'polypeptide(L)'
;AGAVLVLSLGCENLTHEQFLTELGEYDHDRIKFLTCQDVDDELVAGREILKELAAYAAQFQREPISSSELVVGMKCGGSDGLSGITANPTIGRFSDMLCARGGSTVLTEVPEMFGAEGFLMDRCQNEKVFEKAVHMINGFKEYFISHNEVVYDNPSPGNKQGGITTLEDKSCGCVQKGGSAPSWTLSAMAML
;
A
#
# COMPACT_ATOMS: atom_id res chain seq x y z
N ALA A 1 3.00 11.80 -7.07
CA ALA A 1 2.72 11.79 -8.54
C ALA A 1 3.54 12.88 -9.23
N GLY A 2 3.89 12.71 -10.51
CA GLY A 2 4.61 13.75 -11.28
C GLY A 2 3.75 14.98 -11.60
N ALA A 3 2.43 14.79 -11.71
CA ALA A 3 1.42 15.81 -11.96
C ALA A 3 0.05 15.31 -11.43
N VAL A 4 -0.90 16.20 -11.17
CA VAL A 4 -2.22 15.88 -10.60
C VAL A 4 -3.32 16.69 -11.29
N LEU A 5 -4.39 16.01 -11.73
CA LEU A 5 -5.66 16.63 -12.07
C LEU A 5 -6.64 16.39 -10.92
N VAL A 6 -7.15 17.46 -10.32
CA VAL A 6 -8.25 17.39 -9.36
C VAL A 6 -9.54 17.63 -10.12
N LEU A 7 -10.41 16.62 -10.14
CA LEU A 7 -11.69 16.66 -10.83
C LEU A 7 -12.81 16.89 -9.82
N SER A 8 -13.68 17.86 -10.10
CA SER A 8 -14.89 18.17 -9.34
C SER A 8 -16.08 18.19 -10.30
N LEU A 9 -17.23 17.73 -9.85
CA LEU A 9 -18.49 17.86 -10.58
C LEU A 9 -18.95 19.32 -10.59
N GLY A 10 -18.85 20.01 -9.44
CA GLY A 10 -19.25 21.42 -9.26
C GLY A 10 -20.40 21.64 -8.28
N CYS A 11 -20.95 20.57 -7.70
CA CYS A 11 -22.06 20.64 -6.74
C CYS A 11 -21.83 19.80 -5.47
N GLU A 12 -20.60 19.38 -5.22
CA GLU A 12 -20.21 18.67 -4.01
C GLU A 12 -20.26 19.56 -2.76
N ASN A 13 -20.42 18.93 -1.60
CA ASN A 13 -20.34 19.62 -0.31
C ASN A 13 -18.94 20.20 -0.03
N LEU A 14 -17.89 19.59 -0.58
CA LEU A 14 -16.52 20.13 -0.55
C LEU A 14 -16.32 20.93 -1.84
N THR A 15 -16.48 22.24 -1.75
CA THR A 15 -16.33 23.12 -2.92
C THR A 15 -14.86 23.27 -3.31
N HIS A 16 -14.62 23.68 -4.56
CA HIS A 16 -13.26 23.97 -5.05
C HIS A 16 -12.53 24.97 -4.13
N GLU A 17 -13.20 26.03 -3.69
CA GLU A 17 -12.64 27.08 -2.82
C GLU A 17 -12.26 26.54 -1.43
N GLN A 18 -13.11 25.67 -0.86
CA GLN A 18 -12.80 24.99 0.40
C GLN A 18 -11.60 24.05 0.24
N PHE A 19 -11.56 23.30 -0.87
CA PHE A 19 -10.43 22.43 -1.17
C PHE A 19 -9.13 23.23 -1.32
N LEU A 20 -9.15 24.38 -2.01
CA LEU A 20 -7.98 25.25 -2.13
C LEU A 20 -7.51 25.80 -0.78
N THR A 21 -8.46 26.12 0.11
CA THR A 21 -8.14 26.59 1.46
C THR A 21 -7.39 25.52 2.26
N GLU A 22 -7.84 24.26 2.18
CA GLU A 22 -7.19 23.13 2.86
C GLU A 22 -5.88 22.69 2.18
N LEU A 23 -5.81 22.82 0.85
CA LEU A 23 -4.61 22.50 0.08
C LEU A 23 -3.45 23.46 0.39
N GLY A 24 -3.75 24.73 0.64
CA GLY A 24 -2.75 25.77 0.88
C GLY A 24 -1.99 26.15 -0.40
N GLU A 25 -0.69 26.46 -0.27
CA GLU A 25 0.16 26.75 -1.43
C GLU A 25 0.45 25.47 -2.23
N TYR A 26 0.34 25.58 -3.56
CA TYR A 26 0.63 24.47 -4.47
C TYR A 26 1.27 24.96 -5.78
N ASP A 27 1.91 24.03 -6.48
CA ASP A 27 2.47 24.29 -7.80
C ASP A 27 1.36 24.23 -8.86
N HIS A 28 1.02 25.39 -9.41
CA HIS A 28 -0.04 25.55 -10.41
C HIS A 28 0.26 24.90 -11.76
N ASP A 29 1.52 24.57 -12.06
CA ASP A 29 1.88 23.82 -13.27
C ASP A 29 1.77 22.32 -13.05
N ARG A 30 1.94 21.88 -11.79
CA ARG A 30 1.83 20.47 -11.39
C ARG A 30 0.41 20.03 -11.04
N ILE A 31 -0.39 20.91 -10.45
CA ILE A 31 -1.76 20.63 -10.01
C ILE A 31 -2.71 21.52 -10.78
N LYS A 32 -3.62 20.88 -11.53
CA LYS A 32 -4.67 21.55 -12.29
C LYS A 32 -6.02 21.07 -11.82
N PHE A 33 -7.03 21.90 -12.03
CA PHE A 33 -8.40 21.66 -11.59
C PHE A 33 -9.34 21.65 -12.79
N LEU A 34 -10.35 20.80 -12.72
CA LEU A 34 -11.47 20.81 -13.65
C LEU A 34 -12.77 20.66 -12.87
N THR A 35 -13.65 21.65 -13.02
CA THR A 35 -15.04 21.56 -12.57
C THR A 35 -15.90 21.21 -13.79
N CYS A 36 -16.53 20.03 -13.80
CA CYS A 36 -17.29 19.55 -14.96
C CYS A 36 -18.46 20.47 -15.32
N GLN A 37 -19.15 21.05 -14.34
CA GLN A 37 -20.28 21.95 -14.59
C GLN A 37 -19.87 23.34 -15.14
N ASP A 38 -18.58 23.68 -15.12
CA ASP A 38 -18.08 24.95 -15.66
C ASP A 38 -17.67 24.85 -17.14
N VAL A 39 -17.79 23.66 -17.74
CA VAL A 39 -17.40 23.38 -19.12
C VAL A 39 -18.51 22.65 -19.88
N ASP A 40 -18.53 22.82 -21.21
CA ASP A 40 -19.53 22.17 -22.06
C ASP A 40 -19.25 20.67 -22.30
N ASP A 41 -17.96 20.30 -22.35
CA ASP A 41 -17.50 18.92 -22.55
C ASP A 41 -16.28 18.65 -21.65
N GLU A 42 -16.53 17.95 -20.53
CA GLU A 42 -15.54 17.63 -19.52
C GLU A 42 -14.45 16.67 -20.03
N LEU A 43 -14.75 15.83 -21.03
CA LEU A 43 -13.76 14.92 -21.60
C LEU A 43 -12.76 15.67 -22.48
N VAL A 44 -13.24 16.65 -23.26
CA VAL A 44 -12.36 17.52 -24.05
C VAL A 44 -11.53 18.41 -23.13
N ALA A 45 -12.16 19.09 -22.18
CA ALA A 45 -11.46 19.97 -21.23
C ALA A 45 -10.42 19.19 -20.41
N GLY A 46 -10.81 18.03 -19.86
CA GLY A 46 -9.93 17.17 -19.08
C GLY A 46 -8.76 16.63 -19.90
N ARG A 47 -8.98 16.29 -21.18
CA ARG A 47 -7.90 15.83 -22.07
C ARG A 47 -6.86 16.92 -22.33
N GLU A 48 -7.28 18.17 -22.57
CA GLU A 48 -6.32 19.26 -22.78
C GLU A 48 -5.49 19.52 -21.51
N ILE A 49 -6.12 19.54 -20.34
CA ILE A 49 -5.41 19.68 -19.06
C ILE A 49 -4.44 18.51 -18.85
N LEU A 50 -4.84 17.27 -19.14
CA LEU A 50 -3.97 16.09 -19.01
C LEU A 50 -2.76 16.16 -19.96
N LYS A 51 -2.89 16.75 -21.16
CA LYS A 51 -1.75 16.97 -22.05
C LYS A 51 -0.75 17.97 -21.44
N GLU A 52 -1.23 19.06 -20.85
CA GLU A 52 -0.38 20.03 -20.15
C GLU A 52 0.35 19.38 -18.98
N LEU A 53 -0.38 18.64 -18.14
CA LEU A 53 0.16 17.91 -17.00
C LEU A 53 1.18 16.85 -17.43
N ALA A 54 0.92 16.14 -18.54
CA ALA A 54 1.86 15.17 -19.10
C ALA A 54 3.13 15.86 -19.64
N ALA A 55 3.00 17.01 -20.30
CA ALA A 55 4.14 17.79 -20.77
C ALA A 55 4.99 18.32 -19.60
N TYR A 56 4.34 18.82 -18.54
CA TYR A 56 5.00 19.20 -17.29
C TYR A 56 5.72 18.00 -16.66
N ALA A 57 5.06 16.85 -16.53
CA ALA A 57 5.68 15.65 -15.95
C ALA A 57 6.84 15.10 -16.80
N ALA A 58 6.80 15.29 -18.12
CA ALA A 58 7.83 14.84 -19.05
C ALA A 58 9.14 15.65 -18.98
N GLN A 59 9.13 16.83 -18.35
CA GLN A 59 10.34 17.63 -18.17
C GLN A 59 11.31 17.04 -17.13
N PHE A 60 10.81 16.21 -16.23
CA PHE A 60 11.61 15.60 -15.17
C PHE A 60 12.42 14.42 -15.71
N GLN A 61 13.69 14.36 -15.29
CA GLN A 61 14.59 13.26 -15.64
C GLN A 61 14.89 12.44 -14.39
N ARG A 62 15.11 11.14 -14.59
CA ARG A 62 15.56 10.26 -13.50
C ARG A 62 16.96 10.68 -13.08
N GLU A 63 17.17 10.82 -11.79
CA GLU A 63 18.49 11.02 -11.20
C GLU A 63 18.85 9.85 -10.27
N PRO A 64 20.15 9.59 -10.03
CA PRO A 64 20.57 8.67 -8.99
C PRO A 64 20.09 9.16 -7.62
N ILE A 65 19.35 8.33 -6.90
CA ILE A 65 18.93 8.56 -5.51
C ILE A 65 19.58 7.55 -4.58
N SER A 66 19.64 7.86 -3.29
CA SER A 66 20.03 6.87 -2.29
C SER A 66 18.97 5.78 -2.17
N SER A 67 19.37 4.54 -1.91
CA SER A 67 18.42 3.47 -1.59
C SER A 67 17.58 3.76 -0.33
N SER A 68 18.03 4.70 0.51
CA SER A 68 17.28 5.15 1.69
C SER A 68 15.98 5.88 1.35
N GLU A 69 15.84 6.37 0.12
CA GLU A 69 14.63 7.08 -0.32
C GLU A 69 13.58 6.13 -0.91
N LEU A 70 13.90 4.84 -1.05
CA LEU A 70 12.99 3.85 -1.61
C LEU A 70 11.97 3.38 -0.56
N VAL A 71 10.70 3.35 -0.98
CA VAL A 71 9.60 2.71 -0.26
C VAL A 71 9.03 1.61 -1.15
N VAL A 72 9.17 0.35 -0.74
CA VAL A 72 8.84 -0.82 -1.57
C VAL A 72 7.68 -1.61 -0.98
N GLY A 73 6.53 -1.59 -1.65
CA GLY A 73 5.38 -2.43 -1.32
C GLY A 73 5.58 -3.89 -1.72
N MET A 74 5.21 -4.80 -0.82
CA MET A 74 5.30 -6.25 -0.97
C MET A 74 3.90 -6.85 -0.97
N LYS A 75 3.63 -7.69 -1.98
CA LYS A 75 2.35 -8.33 -2.25
C LYS A 75 2.60 -9.72 -2.84
N CYS A 76 1.74 -10.68 -2.57
CA CYS A 76 1.64 -11.92 -3.29
C CYS A 76 0.63 -11.80 -4.44
N GLY A 77 0.86 -12.57 -5.50
CA GLY A 77 -0.14 -12.83 -6.55
C GLY A 77 -0.84 -14.15 -6.26
N GLY A 78 -0.69 -15.13 -7.16
CA GLY A 78 -1.09 -16.51 -6.92
C GLY A 78 0.00 -17.27 -6.16
N SER A 79 -0.02 -17.23 -4.83
CA SER A 79 0.91 -18.00 -4.01
C SER A 79 0.66 -19.51 -4.11
N ASP A 80 1.73 -20.29 -3.99
CA ASP A 80 1.78 -21.74 -4.07
C ASP A 80 2.55 -22.34 -2.88
N GLY A 81 2.61 -23.67 -2.79
CA GLY A 81 3.29 -24.38 -1.70
C GLY A 81 4.81 -24.13 -1.63
N LEU A 82 5.42 -23.57 -2.68
CA LEU A 82 6.84 -23.22 -2.72
C LEU A 82 7.10 -21.77 -2.30
N SER A 83 6.10 -20.90 -2.39
CA SER A 83 6.22 -19.47 -2.15
C SER A 83 6.79 -19.17 -0.76
N GLY A 84 6.32 -19.89 0.27
CA GLY A 84 6.76 -19.73 1.66
C GLY A 84 8.21 -20.17 1.94
N ILE A 85 8.82 -20.96 1.04
CA ILE A 85 10.19 -21.48 1.20
C ILE A 85 11.17 -20.95 0.14
N THR A 86 10.68 -20.24 -0.88
CA THR A 86 11.50 -19.70 -1.98
C THR A 86 11.39 -18.17 -2.10
N ALA A 87 10.34 -17.68 -2.76
CA ALA A 87 10.15 -16.27 -3.09
C ALA A 87 10.00 -15.40 -1.83
N ASN A 88 9.17 -15.80 -0.88
CA ASN A 88 8.90 -14.98 0.30
C ASN A 88 10.13 -14.82 1.21
N PRO A 89 10.93 -15.87 1.51
CA PRO A 89 12.21 -15.70 2.21
C PRO A 89 13.22 -14.84 1.45
N THR A 90 13.23 -14.92 0.11
CA THR A 90 14.11 -14.08 -0.72
C THR A 90 13.71 -12.60 -0.62
N ILE A 91 12.41 -12.30 -0.67
CA ILE A 91 11.86 -10.97 -0.43
C ILE A 91 12.18 -10.50 1.00
N GLY A 92 12.09 -11.37 2.00
CA GLY A 92 12.48 -11.07 3.37
C GLY A 92 13.93 -10.61 3.50
N ARG A 93 14.86 -11.29 2.83
CA ARG A 93 16.28 -10.87 2.79
C ARG A 93 16.46 -9.53 2.08
N PHE A 94 15.73 -9.30 1.00
CA PHE A 94 15.70 -7.99 0.34
C PHE A 94 15.21 -6.89 1.28
N SER A 95 14.14 -7.15 2.04
CA SER A 95 13.59 -6.26 3.06
C SER A 95 14.65 -5.89 4.10
N ASP A 96 15.33 -6.88 4.68
CA ASP A 96 16.40 -6.65 5.64
C ASP A 96 17.54 -5.80 5.05
N MET A 97 17.94 -6.08 3.80
CA MET A 97 18.99 -5.33 3.10
C MET A 97 18.61 -3.88 2.82
N LEU A 98 17.35 -3.62 2.46
CA LEU A 98 16.87 -2.27 2.17
C LEU A 98 16.74 -1.45 3.46
N CYS A 99 16.13 -2.03 4.50
CA CYS A 99 16.01 -1.42 5.82
C CYS A 99 17.37 -1.09 6.42
N ALA A 100 18.37 -1.98 6.29
CA ALA A 100 19.73 -1.72 6.74
C ALA A 100 20.42 -0.54 6.01
N ARG A 101 19.91 -0.14 4.84
CA ARG A 101 20.37 1.02 4.06
C ARG A 101 19.48 2.25 4.25
N GLY A 102 18.58 2.24 5.25
CA GLY A 102 17.68 3.34 5.57
C GLY A 102 16.44 3.43 4.67
N GLY A 103 16.24 2.48 3.74
CA GLY A 103 15.04 2.41 2.92
C GLY A 103 13.89 1.76 3.69
N SER A 104 12.71 1.69 3.09
CA SER A 104 11.52 1.11 3.72
C SER A 104 10.86 0.06 2.84
N THR A 105 10.41 -1.02 3.44
CA THR A 105 9.51 -1.98 2.80
C THR A 105 8.15 -1.95 3.44
N VAL A 106 7.09 -2.25 2.69
CA VAL A 106 5.71 -2.24 3.18
C VAL A 106 5.05 -3.59 2.93
N LEU A 107 4.64 -4.31 3.97
CA LEU A 107 3.89 -5.56 3.87
C LEU A 107 2.38 -5.28 3.98
N THR A 108 1.61 -5.61 2.94
CA THR A 108 0.24 -5.07 2.76
C THR A 108 -0.89 -6.08 2.93
N GLU A 109 -0.59 -7.35 3.19
CA GLU A 109 -1.56 -8.46 3.12
C GLU A 109 -1.99 -8.93 4.51
N VAL A 110 -2.62 -8.03 5.28
CA VAL A 110 -2.96 -8.27 6.70
C VAL A 110 -3.76 -9.57 6.91
N PRO A 111 -4.80 -9.91 6.11
CA PRO A 111 -5.51 -11.17 6.27
C PRO A 111 -4.65 -12.42 6.00
N GLU A 112 -3.58 -12.30 5.21
CA GLU A 112 -2.63 -13.39 4.99
C GLU A 112 -1.59 -13.49 6.11
N MET A 113 -1.74 -12.78 7.22
CA MET A 113 -0.88 -12.93 8.40
C MET A 113 -1.57 -13.68 9.53
N PHE A 114 -2.90 -13.86 9.45
CA PHE A 114 -3.69 -14.46 10.52
C PHE A 114 -3.21 -15.87 10.85
N GLY A 115 -2.93 -16.12 12.13
CA GLY A 115 -2.34 -17.35 12.64
C GLY A 115 -0.82 -17.33 12.70
N ALA A 116 -0.14 -16.35 12.11
CA ALA A 116 1.32 -16.21 12.11
C ALA A 116 1.80 -14.79 12.48
N GLU A 117 0.90 -13.87 12.83
CA GLU A 117 1.21 -12.47 13.10
C GLU A 117 2.21 -12.27 14.25
N GLY A 118 2.25 -13.22 15.19
CA GLY A 118 3.21 -13.23 16.31
C GLY A 118 4.67 -13.10 15.86
N PHE A 119 5.06 -13.75 14.76
CA PHE A 119 6.44 -13.67 14.23
C PHE A 119 6.85 -12.26 13.80
N LEU A 120 5.88 -11.41 13.43
CA LEU A 120 6.12 -9.99 13.13
C LEU A 120 6.03 -9.15 14.41
N MET A 121 5.03 -9.43 15.25
CA MET A 121 4.74 -8.68 16.45
C MET A 121 5.87 -8.77 17.50
N ASP A 122 6.50 -9.93 17.63
CA ASP A 122 7.68 -10.16 18.50
C ASP A 122 8.88 -9.26 18.13
N ARG A 123 8.87 -8.68 16.92
CA ARG A 123 9.94 -7.81 16.39
C ARG A 123 9.55 -6.34 16.37
N CYS A 124 8.42 -5.96 16.98
CA CYS A 124 8.03 -4.57 17.10
C CYS A 124 9.07 -3.79 17.91
N GLN A 125 9.50 -2.64 17.40
CA GLN A 125 10.53 -1.83 18.04
C GLN A 125 10.18 -1.35 19.47
N ASN A 126 8.89 -1.28 19.81
CA ASN A 126 8.39 -0.89 21.12
C ASN A 126 6.91 -1.26 21.27
N GLU A 127 6.42 -1.18 22.52
CA GLU A 127 5.02 -1.43 22.90
C GLU A 127 4.02 -0.60 22.08
N LYS A 128 4.31 0.67 21.82
CA LYS A 128 3.43 1.53 21.01
C LYS A 128 3.24 1.00 19.59
N VAL A 129 4.28 0.43 18.98
CA VAL A 129 4.18 -0.20 17.65
C VAL A 129 3.45 -1.53 17.74
N PHE A 130 3.73 -2.32 18.78
CA PHE A 130 3.04 -3.57 19.03
C PHE A 130 1.52 -3.37 19.16
N GLU A 131 1.08 -2.43 20.00
CA GLU A 131 -0.35 -2.12 20.19
C GLU A 131 -1.02 -1.66 18.90
N LYS A 132 -0.31 -0.88 18.08
CA LYS A 132 -0.81 -0.53 16.75
C LYS A 132 -0.98 -1.75 15.84
N ALA A 133 -0.07 -2.72 15.92
CA ALA A 133 -0.15 -3.96 15.14
C ALA A 133 -1.33 -4.83 15.61
N VAL A 134 -1.51 -4.95 16.92
CA VAL A 134 -2.66 -5.61 17.54
C VAL A 134 -3.96 -4.98 17.02
N HIS A 135 -4.07 -3.65 17.11
CA HIS A 135 -5.28 -2.94 16.70
C HIS A 135 -5.56 -3.10 15.20
N MET A 136 -4.54 -3.02 14.35
CA MET A 136 -4.70 -3.24 12.91
C MET A 136 -5.16 -4.67 12.60
N ILE A 137 -4.51 -5.69 13.17
CA ILE A 137 -4.88 -7.10 12.95
C ILE A 137 -6.31 -7.35 13.40
N ASN A 138 -6.67 -6.90 14.61
CA ASN A 138 -8.01 -7.10 15.14
C ASN A 138 -9.06 -6.29 14.38
N GLY A 139 -8.74 -5.08 13.91
CA GLY A 139 -9.63 -4.30 13.05
C GLY A 139 -9.98 -5.02 11.75
N PHE A 140 -9.02 -5.69 11.11
CA PHE A 140 -9.33 -6.54 9.95
C PHE A 140 -10.18 -7.75 10.32
N LYS A 141 -9.93 -8.41 11.46
CA LYS A 141 -10.77 -9.53 11.93
C LYS A 141 -12.21 -9.07 12.20
N GLU A 142 -12.38 -7.94 12.88
CA GLU A 142 -13.68 -7.32 13.15
C GLU A 142 -14.40 -6.92 11.87
N TYR A 143 -13.68 -6.39 10.87
CA TYR A 143 -14.24 -6.08 9.56
C TYR A 143 -14.88 -7.31 8.91
N PHE A 144 -14.19 -8.46 8.89
CA PHE A 144 -14.76 -9.70 8.36
C PHE A 144 -16.01 -10.13 9.15
N ILE A 145 -15.93 -10.14 10.48
CA ILE A 145 -17.04 -10.58 11.35
C ILE A 145 -18.29 -9.69 11.16
N SER A 146 -18.10 -8.37 11.10
CA SER A 146 -19.19 -7.40 10.91
C SER A 146 -19.89 -7.50 9.55
N HIS A 147 -19.25 -8.14 8.57
CA HIS A 147 -19.82 -8.44 7.25
C HIS A 147 -20.24 -9.90 7.09
N ASN A 148 -20.32 -10.66 8.19
CA ASN A 148 -20.66 -12.09 8.20
C ASN A 148 -19.67 -12.98 7.41
N GLU A 149 -18.44 -12.51 7.21
CA GLU A 149 -17.37 -13.26 6.55
C GLU A 149 -16.55 -14.09 7.56
N VAL A 150 -15.98 -15.19 7.09
CA VAL A 150 -15.14 -16.06 7.91
C VAL A 150 -13.70 -15.54 7.91
N VAL A 151 -13.21 -15.16 9.08
CA VAL A 151 -11.83 -14.63 9.26
C VAL A 151 -10.75 -15.58 8.73
N TYR A 152 -11.00 -16.88 8.81
CA TYR A 152 -10.02 -17.93 8.47
C TYR A 152 -10.32 -18.64 7.13
N ASP A 153 -11.16 -18.08 6.25
CA ASP A 153 -11.48 -18.69 4.95
C ASP A 153 -10.56 -18.20 3.82
N ASN A 154 -9.29 -18.62 3.92
CA ASN A 154 -8.21 -18.40 2.95
C ASN A 154 -7.22 -19.56 3.23
N PRO A 155 -6.72 -20.36 2.27
CA PRO A 155 -6.34 -20.06 0.87
C PRO A 155 -7.47 -20.09 -0.18
N SER A 156 -7.30 -19.30 -1.25
CA SER A 156 -8.17 -19.33 -2.45
C SER A 156 -8.07 -20.68 -3.22
N PRO A 157 -9.02 -21.02 -4.11
CA PRO A 157 -8.95 -22.24 -4.90
C PRO A 157 -7.65 -22.41 -5.70
N GLY A 158 -7.12 -21.32 -6.26
CA GLY A 158 -5.85 -21.35 -6.99
C GLY A 158 -4.64 -21.63 -6.08
N ASN A 159 -4.64 -21.08 -4.87
CA ASN A 159 -3.61 -21.36 -3.87
C ASN A 159 -3.65 -22.83 -3.42
N LYS A 160 -4.87 -23.38 -3.21
CA LYS A 160 -5.08 -24.79 -2.88
C LYS A 160 -4.56 -25.72 -3.97
N GLN A 161 -4.86 -25.42 -5.24
CA GLN A 161 -4.31 -26.14 -6.39
C GLN A 161 -2.78 -26.01 -6.48
N GLY A 162 -2.24 -24.85 -6.10
CA GLY A 162 -0.79 -24.60 -5.96
C GLY A 162 -0.14 -25.29 -4.77
N GLY A 163 -0.87 -26.02 -3.94
CA GLY A 163 -0.32 -26.81 -2.83
C GLY A 163 -0.29 -26.11 -1.47
N ILE A 164 -0.97 -24.97 -1.29
CA ILE A 164 -1.19 -24.37 0.03
C ILE A 164 -2.43 -25.01 0.67
N THR A 165 -2.27 -25.66 1.81
CA THR A 165 -3.36 -26.48 2.38
C THR A 165 -4.22 -25.73 3.39
N THR A 166 -3.62 -24.86 4.21
CA THR A 166 -4.32 -24.12 5.25
C THR A 166 -3.98 -22.63 5.25
N LEU A 167 -4.72 -21.83 6.03
CA LEU A 167 -4.36 -20.43 6.24
C LEU A 167 -3.00 -20.33 6.93
N GLU A 168 -2.72 -21.19 7.90
CA GLU A 168 -1.48 -21.19 8.67
C GLU A 168 -0.27 -21.42 7.75
N ASP A 169 -0.36 -22.31 6.76
CA ASP A 169 0.68 -22.49 5.74
C ASP A 169 0.93 -21.19 4.97
N LYS A 170 -0.16 -20.57 4.53
CA LYS A 170 -0.13 -19.31 3.76
C LYS A 170 0.48 -18.18 4.61
N SER A 171 0.05 -18.09 5.86
CA SER A 171 0.46 -17.06 6.82
C SER A 171 1.92 -17.21 7.22
N CYS A 172 2.36 -18.43 7.52
CA CYS A 172 3.77 -18.73 7.78
C CYS A 172 4.65 -18.33 6.59
N GLY A 173 4.18 -18.55 5.36
CA GLY A 173 4.87 -18.09 4.15
C GLY A 173 4.82 -16.57 3.98
N CYS A 174 3.68 -15.92 4.23
CA CYS A 174 3.49 -14.49 4.05
C CYS A 174 4.41 -13.67 4.96
N VAL A 175 4.50 -14.02 6.24
CA VAL A 175 5.30 -13.27 7.22
C VAL A 175 6.81 -13.30 6.91
N GLN A 176 7.29 -14.28 6.13
CA GLN A 176 8.69 -14.31 5.67
C GLN A 176 9.07 -13.08 4.85
N LYS A 177 8.12 -12.45 4.13
CA LYS A 177 8.37 -11.22 3.37
C LYS A 177 8.80 -10.06 4.27
N GLY A 178 8.41 -10.09 5.55
CA GLY A 178 8.81 -9.10 6.56
C GLY A 178 10.24 -9.27 7.08
N GLY A 179 11.03 -10.19 6.52
CA GLY A 179 12.44 -10.38 6.87
C GLY A 179 12.66 -10.79 8.33
N SER A 180 13.85 -10.50 8.84
CA SER A 180 14.30 -10.85 10.19
C SER A 180 14.83 -9.65 11.00
N ALA A 181 14.87 -8.45 10.41
CA ALA A 181 15.37 -7.26 11.08
C ALA A 181 14.61 -6.98 12.41
N PRO A 182 15.32 -6.54 13.47
CA PRO A 182 14.77 -6.33 14.82
C PRO A 182 14.04 -5.00 15.01
N SER A 183 13.81 -4.24 13.94
CA SER A 183 13.19 -2.90 13.96
C SER A 183 11.96 -2.86 13.07
N TRP A 184 10.99 -3.72 13.34
CA TRP A 184 9.72 -3.71 12.61
C TRP A 184 8.89 -2.50 13.06
N THR A 185 8.44 -1.69 12.10
CA THR A 185 7.64 -0.49 12.35
C THR A 185 6.36 -0.53 11.53
N LEU A 186 5.25 -0.05 12.10
CA LEU A 186 3.95 -0.09 11.41
C LEU A 186 3.86 0.85 10.19
N SER A 187 4.82 1.77 10.00
CA SER A 187 4.92 2.56 8.77
C SER A 187 5.19 1.69 7.54
N ALA A 188 5.67 0.46 7.77
CA ALA A 188 5.78 -0.62 6.81
C ALA A 188 4.43 -1.33 6.51
N MET A 189 3.29 -0.78 6.93
CA MET A 189 1.98 -1.31 6.56
C MET A 189 1.09 -0.14 6.17
N ALA A 190 1.00 0.12 4.87
CA ALA A 190 0.01 1.05 4.37
C ALA A 190 -1.36 0.42 4.62
N MET A 191 -2.12 1.00 5.56
CA MET A 191 -3.58 0.95 5.50
C MET A 191 -3.98 1.70 4.22
N LEU A 192 -4.10 0.96 3.13
CA LEU A 192 -4.89 1.36 1.97
C LEU A 192 -6.33 0.89 2.19
#